data_AF-A0A349UY84-F1
#
_entry.id   AF-A0A349UY84-F1
#
_cell.length_a   1.000
_cell.length_b   1.000
_cell.length_c   1.000
_cell.angle_alpha   90.00
_cell.angle_beta   90.00
_cell.angle_gamma   90.00
#
_symmetry.space_group_name_H-M   'P 1'
#
loop_
_entity.id
_entity.type
_entity.pdbx_description
1 polymer ?
#
loop_
_entity_poly.entity_id
_entity_poly.type
_entity_poly.pdbx_seq_one_letter_code
_entity_poly.pdbx_strand_id
1 'polypeptide(L)' 'YDVIAVDREGAVGIDWGVYGVPETFVIDREGIIRYKHIGPVDQKVLSDVILPLVSDLKG' A
#
# COMPACT_ATOMS: atom_id res chain seq x y z
N TYR A 1 12.35 7.67 9.16
CA TYR A 1 12.36 8.52 7.96
C TYR A 1 11.30 7.97 7.04
N ASP A 2 10.11 8.57 7.05
CA ASP A 2 8.95 8.13 6.27
C ASP A 2 8.92 8.93 4.97
N VAL A 3 9.38 8.30 3.89
CA VAL A 3 9.38 8.93 2.56
C VAL A 3 7.99 8.71 1.96
N ILE A 4 7.27 9.80 1.71
CA ILE A 4 6.02 9.79 0.94
C ILE A 4 6.38 10.17 -0.51
N ALA A 5 6.39 9.20 -1.41
CA ALA A 5 6.48 9.44 -2.84
C ALA A 5 5.07 9.73 -3.40
N VAL A 6 4.91 10.85 -4.11
CA VAL A 6 3.61 11.28 -4.67
C VAL A 6 3.72 11.29 -6.19
N ASP A 7 2.99 10.39 -6.85
CA ASP A 7 2.77 10.40 -8.30
C ASP A 7 1.57 11.32 -8.62
N ARG A 8 1.80 12.42 -9.34
CA ARG A 8 0.83 13.51 -9.56
C ARG A 8 0.06 13.40 -10.87
N GLU A 9 0.41 12.50 -11.79
CA GLU A 9 -0.13 12.50 -13.16
C GLU A 9 -1.32 11.54 -13.33
N GLY A 10 -2.36 11.68 -12.50
CA GLY A 10 -3.60 10.91 -12.57
C GLY A 10 -4.38 11.03 -13.89
N ALA A 11 -3.85 10.43 -14.96
CA ALA A 11 -4.50 10.28 -16.24
C ALA A 11 -5.10 8.88 -16.32
N VAL A 12 -6.37 8.84 -16.78
CA VAL A 12 -7.19 7.66 -17.09
C VAL A 12 -8.04 7.11 -15.93
N GLY A 13 -8.97 7.93 -15.45
CA GLY A 13 -10.06 7.53 -14.55
C GLY A 13 -11.45 7.44 -15.19
N ILE A 14 -11.60 7.67 -16.50
CA ILE A 14 -12.90 7.89 -17.14
C ILE A 14 -12.96 7.06 -18.41
N ASP A 15 -13.56 5.87 -18.36
CA ASP A 15 -14.29 5.20 -19.48
C ASP A 15 -14.63 3.70 -19.26
N TRP A 16 -14.14 3.04 -18.19
CA TRP A 16 -14.27 1.57 -18.06
C TRP A 16 -14.73 1.01 -16.68
N GLY A 17 -15.57 1.70 -15.91
CA GLY A 17 -16.15 1.12 -14.67
C GLY A 17 -15.13 0.87 -13.55
N VAL A 18 -14.26 1.84 -13.30
CA VAL A 18 -13.07 1.72 -12.43
C VAL A 18 -13.44 1.76 -10.94
N TYR A 19 -13.05 0.75 -10.17
CA TYR A 19 -13.13 0.73 -8.69
C TYR A 19 -11.91 0.04 -8.01
N GLY A 20 -10.74 0.01 -8.68
CA GLY A 20 -9.60 -0.85 -8.30
C GLY A 20 -8.37 -0.16 -7.72
N VAL A 21 -8.50 1.02 -7.13
CA VAL A 21 -7.42 1.80 -6.48
C VAL A 21 -8.01 2.49 -5.24
N PRO A 22 -7.28 2.68 -4.13
CA PRO A 22 -5.82 2.72 -3.98
C PRO A 22 -5.14 1.34 -3.88
N GLU A 23 -3.82 1.32 -4.04
CA GLU A 23 -2.95 0.18 -3.69
C GLU A 23 -1.98 0.60 -2.58
N THR A 24 -1.61 -0.33 -1.70
CA THR A 24 -0.63 -0.09 -0.62
C THR A 24 0.43 -1.18 -0.61
N PHE A 25 1.70 -0.81 -0.51
CA PHE A 25 2.82 -1.73 -0.52
C PHE A 25 3.59 -1.66 0.80
N VAL A 26 4.02 -2.81 1.30
CA VAL A 26 4.97 -2.91 2.41
C VAL A 26 6.30 -3.37 1.85
N ILE A 27 7.33 -2.55 2.04
CA ILE A 27 8.69 -2.78 1.54
C ILE A 27 9.61 -2.93 2.75
N ASP A 28 10.47 -3.94 2.75
CA ASP A 28 11.45 -4.16 3.81
C ASP A 28 12.72 -3.31 3.65
N ARG A 29 13.67 -3.48 4.57
CA ARG A 29 14.92 -2.71 4.59
C ARG A 29 15.86 -3.03 3.41
N GLU A 30 15.68 -4.17 2.76
CA GLU A 30 16.45 -4.57 1.58
C GLU A 30 15.82 -4.04 0.28
N GLY A 31 14.69 -3.32 0.38
CA GLY A 31 13.97 -2.78 -0.76
C GLY A 31 13.04 -3.79 -1.44
N ILE A 32 12.77 -4.93 -0.79
CA ILE A 32 11.92 -5.99 -1.33
C ILE A 32 10.47 -5.75 -0.93
N ILE A 33 9.54 -5.86 -1.89
CA ILE A 33 8.11 -5.82 -1.59
C ILE A 33 7.74 -7.11 -0.87
N ARG A 34 7.26 -6.97 0.37
CA ARG A 34 6.82 -8.08 1.21
C ARG A 34 5.31 -8.28 1.19
N TYR A 35 4.57 -7.23 0.83
CA TYR A 35 3.12 -7.28 0.72
C TYR A 35 2.57 -6.20 -0.21
N LYS A 36 1.49 -6.53 -0.90
CA LYS A 36 0.67 -5.64 -1.72
C LYS A 36 -0.79 -5.78 -1.28
N HIS A 37 -1.40 -4.67 -0.88
CA HIS A 37 -2.83 -4.53 -0.64
C HIS A 37 -3.50 -3.84 -1.81
N ILE A 38 -4.63 -4.38 -2.27
CA ILE A 38 -5.44 -3.81 -3.35
C ILE A 38 -6.75 -3.34 -2.73
N GLY A 39 -7.07 -2.07 -2.94
CA GLY A 39 -8.26 -1.42 -2.40
C GLY A 39 -7.94 -0.55 -1.18
N PRO A 40 -8.98 0.11 -0.62
CA PRO A 40 -8.83 0.97 0.55
C PRO A 40 -8.21 0.23 1.73
N VAL A 41 -7.30 0.90 2.45
CA VAL A 41 -6.82 0.42 3.75
C VAL A 41 -7.84 0.85 4.79
N ASP A 42 -8.58 -0.12 5.34
CA ASP A 42 -9.44 0.10 6.50
C ASP A 42 -8.69 -0.24 7.80
N GLN A 43 -9.34 0.04 8.94
CA GLN A 43 -8.73 -0.18 10.25
C GLN A 43 -8.44 -1.66 10.54
N LYS A 44 -9.20 -2.57 9.91
CA LYS A 44 -9.01 -4.01 10.08
C LYS A 44 -7.76 -4.47 9.34
N VAL A 45 -7.63 -4.13 8.06
CA VAL A 45 -6.45 -4.42 7.25
C VAL A 45 -5.20 -3.82 7.88
N LEU A 46 -5.31 -2.58 8.39
CA LEU A 46 -4.20 -1.93 9.07
C LEU A 46 -3.75 -2.70 10.32
N SER A 47 -4.69 -3.05 11.20
CA SER A 47 -4.37 -3.65 12.51
C SER A 47 -4.01 -5.13 12.42
N ASP A 48 -4.66 -5.88 11.54
CA ASP A 48 -4.53 -7.34 11.48
C ASP A 48 -3.44 -7.80 10.50
N VAL A 49 -3.08 -6.95 9.53
CA VAL A 49 -2.16 -7.34 8.44
C VAL A 49 -0.94 -6.43 8.38
N ILE A 50 -1.15 -5.12 8.19
CA ILE A 50 -0.05 -4.21 7.88
C ILE A 50 0.85 -3.99 9.11
N LEU A 51 0.28 -3.67 10.27
CA LEU A 51 1.06 -3.39 11.48
C LEU A 51 1.85 -4.61 11.99
N PRO A 52 1.27 -5.82 12.08
CA PRO A 52 2.03 -7.02 12.43
C PRO A 52 3.17 -7.30 11.45
N LEU A 53 2.91 -7.22 10.14
CA LEU A 53 3.95 -7.43 9.12
C LEU A 53 5.10 -6.44 9.26
N VAL A 54 4.81 -5.15 9.50
CA VAL A 54 5.85 -4.14 9.70
C VAL A 54 6.64 -4.40 10.99
N SER A 55 6.01 -4.93 12.03
CA SER A 55 6.70 -5.33 13.26
C SER A 55 7.66 -6.50 13.01
N ASP A 56 7.21 -7.52 12.27
CA ASP A 56 8.02 -8.69 11.94
C ASP A 56 9.24 -8.32 11.08
N LEU A 57 9.10 -7.35 10.16
CA LEU A 57 10.19 -6.86 9.32
C LEU A 57 11.17 -5.93 10.05
N LYS A 58 10.82 -5.46 11.26
CA LYS A 58 11.69 -4.62 12.09
C LYS A 58 12.63 -5.43 12.97
N GLY A 59 12.20 -6.63 13.40
CA GLY A 59 13.00 -7.60 14.16
C GLY A 59 14.13 -8.19 13.33
#